data_AF-A0A7X7QQF5-F1
#
_entry.id   AF-A0A7X7QQF5-F1
#
_cell.length_a   1.000
_cell.length_b   1.000
_cell.length_c   1.000
_cell.angle_alpha   90.00
_cell.angle_beta   90.00
_cell.angle_gamma   90.00
#
_symmetry.space_group_name_H-M   'P 1'
#
loop_
_entity.id
_entity.type
_entity.pdbx_description
1 polymer ?
#
loop_
_entity_poly.entity_id
_entity_poly.type
_entity_poly.pdbx_seq_one_letter_code
_entity_poly.pdbx_strand_id
1 'polypeptide(L)'
;MKRSMAATACTLVLALHGKVGAETINWTNTAGGLYSAPVNWNADRAPDAGDLVELRANAAYTITLDRPATNHSLHVYDGQPTI
;
A
#
# COMPACT_ATOMS: atom_id res chain seq x y z
N MET A 1 55.23 13.44 -11.09
CA MET A 1 54.87 12.15 -10.47
C MET A 1 54.13 12.42 -9.15
N LYS A 2 52.87 11.95 -9.04
CA LYS A 2 52.10 11.60 -7.81
C LYS A 2 51.87 12.75 -6.79
N ARG A 3 50.65 13.14 -6.42
CA ARG A 3 49.62 12.29 -5.80
C ARG A 3 48.19 12.80 -6.05
N SER A 4 47.33 11.81 -6.27
CA SER A 4 45.88 11.84 -6.38
C SER A 4 45.20 12.39 -5.11
N MET A 5 44.11 13.14 -5.27
CA MET A 5 43.08 13.31 -4.24
C MET A 5 41.71 13.12 -4.89
N ALA A 6 41.28 11.87 -4.98
CA ALA A 6 39.88 11.54 -5.17
C ALA A 6 39.17 11.76 -3.84
N ALA A 7 38.39 12.83 -3.73
CA ALA A 7 37.47 13.02 -2.63
C ALA A 7 36.24 12.15 -2.89
N THR A 8 36.25 10.93 -2.35
CA THR A 8 35.07 10.07 -2.34
C THR A 8 34.03 10.71 -1.42
N ALA A 9 33.05 11.38 -2.00
CA ALA A 9 31.85 11.82 -1.29
C ALA A 9 31.09 10.57 -0.82
N CYS A 10 31.05 10.36 0.48
CA CYS A 10 30.31 9.26 1.10
C CYS A 10 28.82 9.63 1.03
N THR A 11 28.08 9.03 0.09
CA THR A 11 26.63 9.21 -0.02
C THR A 11 25.96 8.66 1.24
N LEU A 12 25.44 9.55 2.08
CA LEU A 12 24.57 9.18 3.20
C LEU A 12 23.24 8.70 2.62
N VAL A 13 23.07 7.39 2.46
CA VAL A 13 21.77 6.79 2.18
C VAL A 13 20.95 6.89 3.46
N LEU A 14 20.02 7.84 3.53
CA LEU A 14 18.95 7.79 4.52
C LEU A 14 18.10 6.56 4.18
N ALA A 15 18.32 5.46 4.90
CA ALA A 15 17.34 4.39 4.93
C ALA A 15 16.07 4.96 5.58
N LEU A 16 15.09 5.33 4.75
CA LEU A 16 13.72 5.45 5.20
C LEU A 16 13.31 4.07 5.71
N HIS A 17 13.44 3.88 7.01
CA HIS A 17 12.79 2.77 7.70
C HIS A 17 11.31 3.10 7.69
N GLY A 18 10.62 2.71 6.62
CA GLY A 18 9.16 2.66 6.62
C GLY A 18 8.75 1.90 7.88
N LYS A 19 7.85 2.48 8.68
CA LYS A 19 7.30 1.79 9.84
C LYS A 19 6.71 0.46 9.33
N VAL A 20 7.40 -0.65 9.55
CA VAL A 20 6.84 -2.00 9.38
C VAL A 20 5.91 -2.23 10.56
N GLY A 21 4.80 -1.48 10.57
CA GLY A 21 3.71 -1.66 11.50
C GLY A 21 2.52 -2.11 10.68
N ALA A 22 1.83 -3.14 11.14
CA ALA A 22 0.52 -3.48 10.61
C ALA A 22 -0.38 -2.26 10.68
N GLU A 23 -0.69 -1.64 9.54
CA GLU A 23 -1.62 -0.51 9.46
C GLU A 23 -3.01 -1.02 9.04
N THR A 24 -4.05 -0.36 9.54
CA THR A 24 -5.39 -0.55 9.00
C THR A 24 -5.58 0.35 7.78
N ILE A 25 -5.65 -0.24 6.59
CA ILE A 25 -5.84 0.45 5.32
C ILE A 25 -7.26 0.22 4.83
N ASN A 26 -7.94 1.32 4.48
CA ASN A 26 -9.34 1.33 4.09
C ASN A 26 -9.47 1.59 2.59
N TRP A 27 -10.33 0.83 1.93
CA TRP A 27 -10.76 1.14 0.57
C TRP A 27 -11.68 2.38 0.58
N THR A 28 -11.45 3.33 -0.32
CA THR A 28 -12.19 4.61 -0.36
C THR A 28 -13.00 4.81 -1.63
N ASN A 29 -12.75 4.02 -2.69
CA ASN A 29 -13.41 4.20 -3.97
C ASN A 29 -14.76 3.46 -4.06
N THR A 30 -15.86 4.18 -3.87
CA THR A 30 -17.22 3.62 -3.89
C THR A 30 -17.69 3.12 -5.26
N ALA A 31 -16.97 3.42 -6.34
CA ALA A 31 -17.28 2.92 -7.69
C ALA A 31 -16.57 1.59 -8.01
N GLY A 32 -15.68 1.13 -7.14
CA GLY A 32 -14.80 0.00 -7.43
C GLY A 32 -13.58 0.38 -8.26
N GLY A 33 -12.72 -0.60 -8.55
CA GLY A 33 -11.46 -0.35 -9.25
C GLY A 33 -10.39 -1.42 -9.02
N LEU A 34 -9.17 -1.13 -9.45
CA LEU A 34 -8.03 -2.04 -9.30
C LEU A 34 -7.50 -2.05 -7.87
N TYR A 35 -7.20 -3.24 -7.33
CA TYR A 35 -6.62 -3.41 -6.00
C TYR A 35 -5.26 -2.73 -5.88
N SER A 36 -4.43 -2.78 -6.92
CA SER A 36 -3.10 -2.18 -6.92
C SER A 36 -3.07 -0.66 -6.93
N ALA A 37 -4.17 0.01 -7.30
CA ALA A 37 -4.20 1.44 -7.57
C ALA A 37 -4.18 2.24 -6.24
N PRO A 38 -3.12 3.05 -5.98
CA PRO A 38 -2.97 3.77 -4.72
C PRO A 38 -4.13 4.72 -4.38
N VAL A 39 -4.74 5.33 -5.41
CA VAL A 39 -5.85 6.27 -5.29
C VAL A 39 -7.12 5.66 -4.67
N ASN A 40 -7.23 4.33 -4.66
CA ASN A 40 -8.39 3.64 -4.08
C ASN A 40 -8.26 3.41 -2.57
N TRP A 41 -7.14 3.81 -1.96
CA TRP A 41 -6.81 3.52 -0.57
C TRP A 41 -6.58 4.80 0.23
N ASN A 42 -7.01 4.83 1.49
CA ASN A 42 -6.81 5.98 2.38
C ASN A 42 -5.32 6.29 2.68
N ALA A 43 -4.43 5.32 2.47
CA ALA A 43 -3.01 5.43 2.77
C ALA A 43 -2.15 5.77 1.54
N ASP A 44 -2.78 6.11 0.41
CA ASP A 44 -2.12 6.41 -0.88
C ASP A 44 -1.15 5.31 -1.34
N ARG A 45 -1.45 4.06 -0.97
CA ARG A 45 -0.75 2.85 -1.38
C ARG A 45 -1.67 1.64 -1.25
N ALA A 46 -1.45 0.64 -2.09
CA ALA A 46 -2.12 -0.65 -1.92
C ALA A 46 -1.51 -1.44 -0.73
N PRO A 47 -2.33 -2.20 0.02
CA PRO A 47 -1.89 -2.93 1.21
C PRO A 47 -0.76 -3.95 0.94
N ASP A 48 0.14 -4.09 1.89
CA ASP A 48 1.21 -5.09 1.93
C ASP A 48 1.00 -6.15 3.02
N ALA A 49 1.95 -7.07 3.17
CA ALA A 49 1.81 -8.25 4.03
C ALA A 49 1.62 -7.98 5.53
N GLY A 50 1.93 -6.78 6.03
CA GLY A 50 1.65 -6.42 7.41
C GLY A 50 0.23 -5.88 7.63
N ASP A 51 -0.41 -5.37 6.57
CA ASP A 51 -1.59 -4.53 6.70
C ASP A 51 -2.88 -5.32 6.94
N LEU A 52 -3.79 -4.68 7.66
CA LEU A 52 -5.19 -5.08 7.79
C LEU A 52 -6.02 -4.27 6.80
N VAL A 53 -6.82 -4.94 5.97
CA VAL A 53 -7.70 -4.30 5.01
C VAL A 53 -9.11 -4.20 5.55
N GLU A 54 -9.70 -3.00 5.53
CA GLU A 54 -11.12 -2.79 5.81
C GLU A 54 -11.87 -2.33 4.55
N LEU A 55 -12.89 -3.09 4.17
CA LEU A 55 -13.81 -2.75 3.10
C LEU A 55 -15.15 -2.37 3.73
N ARG A 56 -15.42 -1.06 3.79
CA ARG A 56 -16.69 -0.51 4.29
C ARG A 56 -17.46 0.08 3.13
N ALA A 57 -18.73 -0.32 2.96
CA ALA A 57 -19.57 0.37 1.99
C ALA A 57 -21.03 0.45 2.40
N ASN A 58 -21.67 1.45 1.80
CA ASN A 58 -23.11 1.67 1.85
C ASN A 58 -23.82 1.15 0.59
N ALA A 59 -23.07 0.65 -0.41
CA ALA A 59 -23.57 0.13 -1.68
C ALA A 59 -22.60 -0.92 -2.26
N ALA A 60 -23.06 -1.71 -3.23
CA ALA A 60 -22.25 -2.72 -3.90
C ALA A 60 -21.26 -2.09 -4.90
N TYR A 61 -20.04 -2.62 -4.92
CA TYR A 61 -18.97 -2.25 -5.86
C TYR A 61 -18.02 -3.44 -6.05
N THR A 62 -17.24 -3.41 -7.13
CA THR A 62 -16.29 -4.48 -7.48
C THR A 62 -14.85 -4.00 -7.34
N ILE A 63 -14.05 -4.71 -6.56
CA ILE A 63 -12.59 -4.58 -6.55
C ILE A 63 -12.02 -5.64 -7.48
N THR A 64 -11.19 -5.26 -8.45
CA THR A 64 -10.47 -6.21 -9.29
C THR A 64 -9.10 -6.50 -8.68
N LEU A 65 -8.85 -7.76 -8.31
CA LEU A 65 -7.51 -8.24 -7.94
C LEU A 65 -6.63 -8.38 -9.19
N ASP A 66 -5.95 -7.30 -9.57
CA ASP A 66 -5.02 -7.25 -10.70
C ASP A 66 -3.59 -7.71 -10.33
N ARG A 67 -3.36 -7.96 -9.04
CA ARG A 67 -2.15 -8.56 -8.47
C ARG A 67 -2.52 -9.39 -7.23
N PRO A 68 -1.63 -10.27 -6.73
CA PRO A 68 -1.87 -10.95 -5.46
C PRO A 68 -2.11 -9.96 -4.32
N ALA A 69 -3.21 -10.14 -3.58
CA ALA A 69 -3.46 -9.44 -2.33
C ALA A 69 -2.67 -10.14 -1.22
N THR A 70 -1.59 -9.51 -0.75
CA THR A 70 -0.68 -10.12 0.23
C THR A 70 -0.98 -9.73 1.66
N ASN A 71 -2.00 -8.89 1.90
CA ASN A 71 -2.36 -8.38 3.22
C ASN A 71 -2.60 -9.47 4.26
N HIS A 72 -2.36 -9.14 5.52
CA HIS A 72 -2.46 -10.11 6.61
C HIS A 72 -3.91 -10.55 6.84
N SER A 73 -4.83 -9.59 6.87
CA SER A 73 -6.25 -9.85 7.06
C SER A 73 -7.11 -8.91 6.24
N LEU A 74 -8.32 -9.38 5.94
CA LEU A 74 -9.34 -8.65 5.20
C LEU A 74 -10.65 -8.70 5.99
N HIS A 75 -11.18 -7.54 6.33
CA HIS A 75 -12.48 -7.38 6.96
C HIS A 75 -13.44 -6.72 5.98
N VAL A 76 -14.55 -7.41 5.70
CA VAL A 76 -15.64 -6.90 4.88
C VAL A 76 -16.81 -6.55 5.79
N TYR A 77 -17.23 -5.29 5.75
CA TYR A 77 -18.41 -4.79 6.45
C TYR A 77 -19.63 -4.77 5.49
N ASP A 78 -20.73 -4.14 5.92
CA ASP A 78 -21.96 -4.03 5.13
C ASP A 78 -21.73 -3.49 3.70
N GLY A 79 -22.73 -3.64 2.82
CA GLY A 79 -22.70 -3.12 1.44
C GLY A 79 -22.33 -4.14 0.35
N GLN A 80 -21.94 -5.36 0.71
CA GLN A 80 -21.62 -6.45 -0.23
C GLN A 80 -20.59 -6.06 -1.32
N PRO A 81 -19.37 -5.61 -0.94
CA PRO A 81 -18.29 -5.53 -1.92
C PRO A 81 -18.02 -6.91 -2.52
N THR A 82 -17.85 -6.96 -3.83
CA THR A 82 -17.36 -8.14 -4.54
C THR A 82 -15.88 -7.94 -4.86
N ILE A 83 -15.11 -9.03 -4.72
CA ILE A 83 -13.66 -9.08 -4.96
C ILE A 83 -13.40 -10.09 -6.06
#